data_AF-Q500H4-F1
#
_entry.id   AF-Q500H4-F1
#
_cell.length_a   1.000
_cell.length_b   1.000
_cell.length_c   1.000
_cell.angle_alpha   90.00
_cell.angle_beta   90.00
_cell.angle_gamma   90.00
#
_symmetry.space_group_name_H-M   'P 1'
#
loop_
_entity.id
_entity.type
_entity.pdbx_description
1 polymer ?
#
loop_
_entity_poly.entity_id
_entity_poly.type
_entity_poly.pdbx_seq_one_letter_code
_entity_poly.pdbx_strand_id
1 'polypeptide(L)'
;MAMVFCRGCAKEIHETALNCPQCGASQVSATPAKQLQQTGSPWMAIVSLVLGILCSLALFDDGEWDLDTVVGLGMCSIAGLVLGVISINKKLPGNGIAIAGTVLSAVSLLIFFGLIAN
;
A
#
# COMPACT_ATOMS: atom_id res chain seq x y z
N MET A 1 5.43 -27.67 22.62
CA MET A 1 6.74 -26.99 22.76
C MET A 1 7.63 -27.55 21.66
N ALA A 2 7.90 -26.76 20.63
CA ALA A 2 8.76 -27.20 19.53
C ALA A 2 10.22 -27.04 19.96
N MET A 3 11.00 -28.13 19.91
CA MET A 3 12.44 -28.06 20.14
C MET A 3 13.08 -27.36 18.94
N VAL A 4 13.81 -26.27 19.18
CA VAL A 4 14.56 -25.56 18.14
C VAL A 4 16.03 -25.95 18.23
N PHE A 5 16.67 -26.12 17.08
CA PHE A 5 18.08 -26.50 16.98
C PHE A 5 18.91 -25.32 16.51
N CYS A 6 20.10 -25.18 17.10
CA CYS A 6 21.08 -24.18 16.70
C CYS A 6 21.54 -24.39 15.26
N ARG A 7 21.48 -23.33 14.42
CA ARG A 7 21.92 -23.37 13.02
C ARG A 7 23.44 -23.54 12.83
N GLY A 8 24.23 -23.33 13.88
CA GLY A 8 25.70 -23.44 13.82
C GLY A 8 26.21 -24.81 14.25
N CYS A 9 25.74 -25.32 15.40
CA CYS A 9 26.27 -26.56 16.01
C CYS A 9 25.23 -27.69 16.11
N ALA A 10 24.02 -27.50 15.59
CA ALA A 10 22.93 -28.47 15.57
C ALA A 10 22.49 -28.99 16.96
N LYS A 11 22.87 -28.30 18.03
CA LYS A 11 22.44 -28.62 19.40
C LYS A 11 21.09 -27.98 19.70
N GLU A 12 20.31 -28.66 20.54
CA GLU A 12 19.04 -28.15 21.04
C GLU A 12 19.26 -26.86 21.84
N ILE A 13 18.44 -25.86 21.56
CA ILE A 13 18.43 -24.57 22.24
C ILE A 13 17.01 -24.23 22.67
N HIS A 14 16.88 -23.27 23.59
CA HIS A 14 15.57 -22.75 23.95
C HIS A 14 14.99 -21.89 22.81
N GLU A 15 13.68 -21.91 22.62
CA GLU A 15 12.98 -21.15 21.56
C GLU A 15 13.21 -19.63 21.62
N THR A 16 13.58 -19.12 22.79
CA THR A 16 13.87 -17.71 23.05
C THR A 16 15.38 -17.37 23.03
N ALA A 17 16.27 -18.34 22.80
CA ALA A 17 17.70 -18.10 22.86
C ALA A 17 18.19 -17.34 21.62
N LEU A 18 18.53 -16.05 21.76
CA LEU A 18 19.08 -15.24 20.65
C LEU A 18 20.47 -15.73 20.20
N ASN A 19 21.24 -16.32 21.11
CA ASN A 19 22.59 -16.82 20.85
C ASN A 19 22.71 -18.22 21.41
N CYS A 20 23.37 -19.11 20.67
CA CYS A 20 23.65 -20.44 21.18
C CYS A 20 24.72 -20.37 22.28
N PRO A 21 24.47 -20.88 23.51
CA PRO A 21 25.46 -20.86 24.59
C PRO A 21 26.68 -21.75 24.31
N GLN A 22 26.57 -22.73 23.41
CA GLN A 22 27.66 -23.66 23.11
C GLN A 22 28.59 -23.20 21.98
N CYS A 23 28.09 -22.47 20.97
CA CYS A 23 28.92 -22.06 19.83
C CYS A 23 28.88 -20.54 19.55
N GLY A 24 28.09 -19.78 20.30
CA GLY A 24 27.95 -18.33 20.12
C GLY A 24 27.13 -17.91 18.90
N ALA A 25 26.74 -18.83 18.01
CA ALA A 25 26.00 -18.50 16.80
C ALA A 25 24.66 -17.82 17.12
N SER A 26 24.40 -16.67 16.49
CA SER A 26 23.13 -15.95 16.61
C SER A 26 22.00 -16.72 15.93
N GLN A 27 20.91 -16.92 16.64
CA GLN A 27 19.75 -17.72 16.25
C GLN A 27 18.55 -16.84 15.92
N VAL A 28 18.79 -15.57 15.54
CA VAL A 28 17.75 -14.61 15.17
C VAL A 28 16.82 -15.26 14.16
N SER A 29 15.67 -15.73 14.66
CA SER A 29 14.63 -16.29 13.84
C SER A 29 14.25 -15.20 12.86
N ALA A 30 14.31 -15.52 11.57
CA ALA A 30 13.59 -14.77 10.57
C ALA A 30 12.10 -14.95 10.86
N THR A 31 11.60 -14.23 11.87
CA THR A 31 10.17 -13.95 11.98
C THR A 31 9.78 -13.41 10.62
N PRO A 32 8.83 -14.01 9.88
CA PRO A 32 8.28 -13.39 8.69
C PRO A 32 7.46 -12.17 9.11
N ALA A 33 8.13 -11.13 9.58
CA ALA A 33 7.58 -9.83 9.91
C ALA A 33 7.41 -9.06 8.60
N LYS A 34 6.50 -9.53 7.74
CA LYS A 34 6.14 -8.76 6.53
C LYS A 34 4.65 -8.56 6.31
N GLN A 35 3.77 -9.09 7.17
CA GLN A 35 2.34 -9.08 6.84
C GLN A 35 1.36 -8.66 7.92
N LEU A 36 1.82 -8.07 9.02
CA LEU A 36 0.90 -7.42 9.95
C LEU A 36 1.46 -6.07 10.37
N GLN A 37 0.80 -5.00 9.92
CA GLN A 37 0.37 -3.89 10.78
C GLN A 37 1.49 -3.13 11.54
N GLN A 38 1.70 -1.84 11.23
CA GLN A 38 1.02 -0.71 11.87
C GLN A 38 1.90 0.00 12.91
N THR A 39 1.95 1.32 12.75
CA THR A 39 1.68 2.21 13.90
C THR A 39 0.67 3.30 13.51
N GLY A 40 -0.14 3.10 12.45
CA GLY A 40 -1.18 4.05 12.03
C GLY A 40 -2.25 3.40 11.17
N SER A 41 -3.45 3.99 11.11
CA SER A 41 -4.52 3.50 10.23
C SER A 41 -4.16 3.79 8.76
N PRO A 42 -4.23 2.81 7.84
CA PRO A 42 -3.95 3.02 6.41
C PRO A 42 -5.08 3.75 5.66
N TRP A 43 -5.94 4.50 6.38
CA TRP A 43 -7.16 5.11 5.86
C TRP A 43 -6.90 5.98 4.63
N MET A 44 -5.82 6.76 4.64
CA MET A 44 -5.45 7.65 3.53
C MET A 44 -5.11 6.87 2.24
N ALA A 45 -4.43 5.72 2.38
CA ALA A 45 -4.10 4.86 1.25
C ALA A 45 -5.35 4.19 0.68
N ILE A 46 -6.26 3.74 1.56
CA ILE A 46 -7.53 3.12 1.17
C ILE A 46 -8.42 4.14 0.45
N VAL A 47 -8.56 5.35 0.99
CA VAL A 47 -9.39 6.39 0.38
C VAL A 47 -8.84 6.80 -1.00
N SER A 48 -7.51 6.94 -1.12
CA SER A 48 -6.87 7.20 -2.43
C SER A 48 -7.17 6.10 -3.44
N LEU A 49 -7.08 4.83 -3.02
CA LEU A 49 -7.40 3.68 -3.88
C LEU A 49 -8.86 3.68 -4.31
N VAL A 50 -9.80 3.83 -3.38
CA VAL A 50 -11.25 3.81 -3.68
C VAL A 50 -11.62 4.94 -4.62
N LEU A 51 -11.11 6.16 -4.41
CA LEU A 51 -11.32 7.29 -5.31
C LEU A 51 -10.77 7.01 -6.72
N GLY A 52 -9.57 6.45 -6.83
CA GLY A 52 -9.00 6.06 -8.13
C GLY A 52 -9.82 5.00 -8.86
N ILE A 53 -10.32 3.99 -8.14
CA ILE A 53 -11.18 2.95 -8.72
C ILE A 53 -12.50 3.55 -9.21
N LEU A 54 -13.15 4.41 -8.42
CA LEU A 54 -14.40 5.07 -8.84
C LEU A 54 -14.19 5.93 -10.09
N CYS A 55 -13.10 6.69 -10.16
CA CYS A 55 -12.78 7.49 -11.35
C CYS A 55 -12.49 6.62 -12.58
N SER A 56 -11.86 5.47 -12.39
CA SER A 56 -11.57 4.53 -13.50
C SER A 56 -12.82 3.83 -13.98
N LEU A 57 -13.70 3.43 -13.08
CA LEU A 57 -14.98 2.81 -13.42
C LEU A 57 -15.90 3.79 -14.13
N ALA A 58 -15.87 5.06 -13.74
CA ALA A 58 -16.59 6.11 -14.45
C ALA A 58 -16.20 6.12 -15.93
N LEU A 59 -14.92 6.03 -16.30
CA LEU A 59 -14.49 6.05 -17.71
C LEU A 59 -15.10 4.97 -18.62
N PHE A 60 -15.69 3.90 -18.07
CA PHE A 60 -16.39 2.87 -18.85
C PHE A 60 -17.90 3.12 -18.97
N ASP A 61 -18.42 4.20 -18.40
CA ASP A 61 -19.81 4.60 -18.51
C ASP A 61 -20.05 5.29 -19.86
N ASP A 62 -20.89 4.68 -20.70
CA ASP A 62 -21.30 5.21 -22.01
C ASP A 62 -22.37 6.33 -21.90
N GLY A 63 -22.63 6.85 -20.70
CA GLY A 63 -23.59 7.91 -20.46
C GLY A 63 -23.15 9.27 -21.00
N GLU A 64 -24.10 10.16 -21.28
CA GLU A 64 -23.80 11.57 -21.56
C GLU A 64 -23.35 12.26 -20.27
N TRP A 65 -22.14 12.82 -20.27
CA TRP A 65 -21.58 13.49 -19.10
C TRP A 65 -21.83 14.98 -19.16
N ASP A 66 -22.60 15.46 -18.19
CA ASP A 66 -22.69 16.89 -17.94
C ASP A 66 -21.34 17.46 -17.45
N LEU A 67 -21.13 18.77 -17.68
CA LEU A 67 -19.90 19.46 -17.30
C LEU A 67 -19.68 19.39 -15.78
N ASP A 68 -20.76 19.44 -14.99
CA ASP A 68 -20.69 19.26 -13.54
C ASP A 68 -20.12 17.89 -13.15
N THR A 69 -20.46 16.83 -13.90
CA THR A 69 -19.99 15.46 -13.68
C THR A 69 -18.50 15.33 -14.02
N VAL A 70 -18.08 15.88 -15.16
CA VAL A 70 -16.67 15.89 -15.60
C VAL A 70 -15.79 16.60 -14.57
N VAL A 71 -16.21 17.79 -14.14
CA VAL A 71 -15.47 18.59 -13.15
C VAL A 71 -15.44 17.88 -11.79
N GLY A 72 -16.56 17.30 -11.35
CA GLY A 72 -16.65 16.53 -10.10
C GLY A 72 -15.70 15.33 -10.06
N LEU A 73 -15.64 14.55 -11.15
CA LEU A 73 -14.71 13.43 -11.29
C LEU A 73 -13.24 13.87 -11.34
N GLY A 74 -12.95 14.98 -12.02
CA GLY A 74 -11.63 15.59 -12.04
C GLY A 74 -11.17 16.00 -10.63
N MET A 75 -12.05 16.63 -9.84
CA MET A 75 -11.75 17.00 -8.45
C MET A 75 -11.50 15.77 -7.56
N CYS A 76 -12.29 14.70 -7.72
CA CYS A 76 -12.04 13.43 -7.02
C CYS A 76 -10.70 12.81 -7.39
N SER A 77 -10.32 12.84 -8.67
CA SER A 77 -9.02 12.35 -9.15
C SER A 77 -7.86 13.14 -8.54
N ILE A 78 -7.97 14.46 -8.48
CA ILE A 78 -6.96 15.33 -7.84
C ILE A 78 -6.86 15.04 -6.33
N ALA A 79 -7.98 14.92 -5.62
CA ALA A 79 -7.99 14.60 -4.20
C ALA A 79 -7.36 13.22 -3.93
N GLY A 80 -7.72 12.20 -4.71
CA GLY A 80 -7.15 10.86 -4.63
C GLY A 80 -5.64 10.85 -4.88
N LEU A 81 -5.18 11.63 -5.86
CA LEU A 81 -3.76 11.82 -6.17
C LEU A 81 -3.01 12.45 -4.99
N VAL A 82 -3.53 13.56 -4.44
CA VAL A 82 -2.89 14.27 -3.31
C VAL A 82 -2.80 13.37 -2.08
N LEU A 83 -3.89 12.69 -1.72
CA LEU A 83 -3.93 11.76 -0.58
C LEU A 83 -2.92 10.62 -0.76
N GLY A 84 -2.84 10.06 -1.96
CA GLY A 84 -1.89 9.00 -2.28
C GLY A 84 -0.43 9.48 -2.23
N VAL A 85 -0.13 10.65 -2.80
CA VAL A 85 1.21 11.26 -2.78
C VAL A 85 1.66 11.56 -1.35
N ILE A 86 0.78 12.09 -0.49
CA ILE A 86 1.09 12.32 0.93
C ILE A 86 1.39 10.98 1.62
N SER A 87 0.60 9.95 1.32
CA SER A 87 0.77 8.62 1.90
C SER A 87 2.13 8.00 1.55
N ILE A 88 2.59 8.19 0.30
CA ILE A 88 3.90 7.72 -0.17
C ILE A 88 5.05 8.52 0.44
N ASN A 89 4.96 9.85 0.43
CA ASN A 89 6.04 10.72 0.92
C ASN A 89 6.24 10.59 2.43
N LYS A 90 5.16 10.47 3.20
CA LYS A 90 5.24 10.27 4.66
C LYS A 90 5.50 8.81 5.06
N LYS A 91 5.70 7.89 4.10
CA LYS A 91 5.88 6.44 4.33
C LYS A 91 4.81 5.89 5.27
N LEU A 92 3.56 6.31 5.06
CA LEU A 92 2.43 5.86 5.86
C LEU A 92 2.19 4.35 5.65
N PRO A 93 1.59 3.66 6.63
CA PRO A 93 1.26 2.25 6.50
C PRO A 93 0.36 2.01 5.28
N GLY A 94 0.61 0.94 4.55
CA GLY A 94 -0.09 0.63 3.30
C GLY A 94 0.55 1.23 2.04
N ASN A 95 1.86 1.50 2.06
CA ASN A 95 2.58 2.13 0.94
C ASN A 95 2.34 1.45 -0.43
N GLY A 96 2.31 0.10 -0.47
CA GLY A 96 2.01 -0.63 -1.72
C GLY A 96 0.61 -0.34 -2.27
N ILE A 97 -0.37 -0.17 -1.38
CA ILE A 97 -1.76 0.16 -1.74
C ILE A 97 -1.84 1.63 -2.20
N ALA A 98 -1.14 2.53 -1.53
CA ALA A 98 -1.07 3.94 -1.92
C ALA A 98 -0.45 4.12 -3.31
N ILE A 99 0.61 3.37 -3.65
CA ILE A 99 1.23 3.43 -4.99
C ILE A 99 0.21 3.02 -6.06
N ALA A 100 -0.51 1.92 -5.88
CA ALA A 100 -1.54 1.49 -6.82
C ALA A 100 -2.64 2.56 -7.00
N GLY A 101 -3.13 3.14 -5.89
CA GLY A 101 -4.11 4.23 -5.91
C GLY A 101 -3.60 5.47 -6.65
N THR A 102 -2.37 5.92 -6.38
CA THR A 102 -1.79 7.09 -7.06
C THR A 102 -1.65 6.90 -8.56
N VAL A 103 -1.20 5.72 -9.02
CA VAL A 103 -1.04 5.44 -10.45
C VAL A 103 -2.40 5.46 -11.13
N LEU A 104 -3.42 4.87 -10.50
CA LEU A 104 -4.77 4.80 -11.05
C LEU A 104 -5.43 6.19 -11.13
N SER A 105 -5.28 7.02 -10.09
CA SER A 105 -5.74 8.41 -10.12
C SER A 105 -5.00 9.24 -11.17
N ALA A 106 -3.68 9.07 -11.34
CA ALA A 106 -2.90 9.80 -12.35
C ALA A 106 -3.35 9.47 -13.78
N VAL A 107 -3.57 8.18 -14.08
CA VAL A 107 -4.07 7.75 -15.40
C VAL A 107 -5.46 8.33 -15.66
N SER A 108 -6.37 8.25 -14.69
CA SER A 108 -7.71 8.83 -14.81
C SER A 108 -7.65 10.33 -15.12
N LEU A 109 -6.82 11.08 -14.39
CA LEU A 109 -6.65 12.53 -14.54
C LEU A 109 -6.13 12.91 -15.93
N LEU A 110 -5.17 12.15 -16.48
CA LEU A 110 -4.67 12.35 -17.84
C LEU A 110 -5.77 12.16 -18.90
N ILE A 111 -6.62 11.15 -18.72
CA ILE A 111 -7.75 10.88 -19.62
C ILE A 111 -8.77 12.02 -19.54
N PHE A 112 -9.10 12.50 -18.33
CA PHE A 112 -9.98 13.66 -18.15
C PHE A 112 -9.45 14.92 -18.85
N PHE A 113 -8.15 15.21 -18.74
CA PHE A 113 -7.54 16.33 -19.46
C PHE A 113 -7.64 16.15 -20.97
N GLY A 114 -7.46 14.92 -21.49
CA GLY A 114 -7.64 14.62 -22.90
C GLY A 114 -9.06 14.85 -23.39
N LEU A 115 -10.07 14.46 -22.61
CA LEU A 115 -11.48 14.68 -22.93
C LEU A 115 -11.86 16.17 -22.94
N ILE A 116 -11.30 16.97 -22.03
CA ILE A 116 -11.60 18.43 -21.97
C ILE A 116 -10.91 19.19 -23.12
N ALA A 117 -9.73 18.73 -23.56
CA ALA A 117 -8.93 19.42 -24.57
C ALA A 117 -9.34 19.12 -26.02
N ASN A 118 -10.18 18.12 -26.25
CA ASN A 118 -10.64 17.68 -27.57
C ASN A 118 -12.08 18.09 -27.83
#